data_AF-A0A7C4XMI4-F1
#
_entry.id   AF-A0A7C4XMI4-F1
#
_cell.length_a   1.000
_cell.length_b   1.000
_cell.length_c   1.000
_cell.angle_alpha   90.00
_cell.angle_beta   90.00
_cell.angle_gamma   90.00
#
_symmetry.space_group_name_H-M   'P 1'
#
loop_
_entity.id
_entity.type
_entity.pdbx_description
1 polymer ?
#
loop_
_entity_poly.entity_id
_entity_poly.type
_entity_poly.pdbx_seq_one_letter_code
_entity_poly.pdbx_strand_id
1 'polypeptide(L)'
;SVFVAAPPSQNFTATVQTFDLIGDLSFRDLAVHALRADGRPSVGAEVLLDEMPAGRTNGYGFYTQRLDPGTYNVTVVYEGETTPTQRVFVREPQTVLPFQRGPDGVLYFLALLMGFFGPILAIAVSYDALAKERMQGSLELLLVRPASRTGLALGKFLGSFLSIALPMLAVILGAVAGIVGLTGKWPTPGFLGAFALATLALVATYALIMQIFSTVVKSPGTAILSAVMVWLVFNVIWNVVFVVVSAALNVQGGTQAAFLLSAITSLFNPTGVYQITILAAAPTALFGGSGAGLPDWSGPVAFVLWIVVLLVLAVVLFQKKVV
;
A
#
# COMPACT_ATOMS: atom_id res chain seq x y z
N SER A 1 -30.79 38.92 -38.74
CA SER A 1 -31.34 37.67 -39.29
C SER A 1 -30.31 37.06 -40.22
N VAL A 2 -29.52 36.09 -39.71
CA VAL A 2 -28.69 35.22 -40.54
C VAL A 2 -29.22 33.82 -40.30
N PHE A 3 -30.06 33.36 -41.22
CA PHE A 3 -30.50 31.97 -41.28
C PHE A 3 -29.27 31.13 -41.63
N VAL A 4 -28.69 30.46 -40.64
CA VAL A 4 -27.82 29.31 -40.90
C VAL A 4 -28.76 28.14 -41.15
N ALA A 5 -28.67 27.56 -42.35
CA ALA A 5 -29.48 26.43 -42.77
C ALA A 5 -29.46 25.31 -41.71
N ALA A 6 -30.62 24.69 -41.47
CA ALA A 6 -30.68 23.45 -40.70
C ALA A 6 -29.68 22.45 -41.30
N PRO A 7 -28.85 21.76 -40.50
CA PRO A 7 -27.97 20.74 -41.03
C PRO A 7 -28.83 19.70 -41.79
N PRO A 8 -28.32 19.10 -42.87
CA PRO A 8 -29.03 18.04 -43.56
C PRO A 8 -29.46 16.99 -42.53
N SER A 9 -30.68 16.48 -42.64
CA SER A 9 -31.20 15.42 -41.78
C SER A 9 -30.21 14.26 -41.80
N GLN A 10 -29.34 14.17 -40.78
CA GLN A 10 -28.45 13.03 -40.65
C GLN A 10 -29.36 11.82 -40.39
N ASN A 11 -29.31 10.84 -41.28
CA ASN A 11 -30.09 9.62 -41.17
C ASN A 11 -29.57 8.71 -40.05
N PHE A 12 -28.47 9.10 -39.39
CA PHE A 12 -27.95 8.46 -38.21
C PHE A 12 -27.33 9.47 -37.23
N THR A 13 -27.16 9.03 -35.99
CA THR A 13 -26.48 9.75 -34.92
C THR A 13 -25.41 8.83 -34.34
N ALA A 14 -24.29 9.40 -33.90
CA ALA A 14 -23.29 8.66 -33.15
C ALA A 14 -23.03 9.35 -31.81
N THR A 15 -23.03 8.56 -30.75
CA THR A 15 -22.62 9.01 -29.42
C THR A 15 -21.21 8.49 -29.17
N VAL A 16 -20.28 9.40 -28.87
CA VAL A 16 -18.91 9.06 -28.50
C VAL A 16 -18.73 9.34 -27.02
N GLN A 17 -18.32 8.31 -26.28
CA GLN A 17 -18.03 8.38 -24.85
C GLN A 17 -16.64 7.81 -24.59
N THR A 18 -15.98 8.36 -23.59
CA THR A 18 -14.76 7.77 -23.03
C THR A 18 -15.02 7.40 -21.59
N PHE A 19 -14.52 6.25 -21.18
CA PHE A 19 -14.52 5.81 -19.79
C PHE A 19 -13.15 5.26 -19.42
N ASP A 20 -12.98 5.04 -18.13
CA ASP A 20 -11.82 4.39 -17.56
C ASP A 20 -12.26 2.99 -17.09
N LEU A 21 -11.98 1.97 -17.91
CA LEU A 21 -12.31 0.59 -17.56
C LEU A 21 -11.32 0.01 -16.53
N ILE A 22 -10.10 0.54 -16.51
CA ILE A 22 -9.01 0.02 -15.69
C ILE A 22 -9.04 0.59 -14.27
N GLY A 23 -9.53 1.81 -14.08
CA GLY A 23 -9.45 2.55 -12.83
C GLY A 23 -8.10 3.25 -12.64
N ASP A 24 -7.43 3.65 -13.71
CA ASP A 24 -6.15 4.39 -13.65
C ASP A 24 -6.29 5.92 -13.78
N LEU A 25 -7.53 6.40 -13.70
CA LEU A 25 -7.95 7.79 -13.85
C LEU A 25 -7.59 8.38 -15.22
N SER A 26 -7.35 7.53 -16.22
CA SER A 26 -7.23 7.91 -17.62
C SER A 26 -8.43 7.36 -18.41
N PHE A 27 -9.28 8.26 -18.89
CA PHE A 27 -10.46 7.96 -19.71
C PHE A 27 -10.05 7.60 -21.15
N ARG A 28 -9.38 6.46 -21.32
CA ARG A 28 -8.76 6.02 -22.59
C ARG A 28 -9.55 4.96 -23.33
N ASP A 29 -10.59 4.40 -22.71
CA ASP A 29 -11.46 3.43 -23.36
C ASP A 29 -12.56 4.18 -24.10
N LEU A 30 -12.40 4.30 -25.43
CA LEU A 30 -13.36 4.91 -26.33
C LEU A 30 -14.50 3.92 -26.59
N ALA A 31 -15.74 4.39 -26.49
CA ALA A 31 -16.91 3.72 -27.02
C ALA A 31 -17.70 4.65 -27.92
N VAL A 32 -18.03 4.12 -29.10
CA VAL A 32 -18.90 4.74 -30.08
C VAL A 32 -20.15 3.89 -30.18
N HIS A 33 -21.31 4.53 -30.12
CA HIS A 33 -22.59 3.92 -30.40
C HIS A 33 -23.30 4.69 -31.51
N ALA A 34 -23.46 4.05 -32.66
CA ALA A 34 -24.10 4.62 -33.83
C ALA A 34 -25.50 4.04 -34.04
N LEU A 35 -26.50 4.91 -34.10
CA LEU A 35 -27.91 4.58 -34.29
C LEU A 35 -28.47 5.35 -35.47
N ARG A 36 -29.25 4.68 -36.31
CA ARG A 36 -30.05 5.35 -37.34
C ARG A 36 -31.19 6.16 -36.70
N ALA A 37 -31.78 7.06 -37.47
CA ALA A 37 -32.91 7.89 -37.03
C ALA A 37 -34.15 7.06 -36.62
N ASP A 38 -34.27 5.82 -37.10
CA ASP A 38 -35.32 4.86 -36.71
C ASP A 38 -35.01 4.09 -35.40
N GLY A 39 -33.89 4.39 -34.74
CA GLY A 39 -33.44 3.75 -33.52
C GLY A 39 -32.76 2.39 -33.71
N ARG A 40 -32.57 1.92 -34.96
CA ARG A 40 -31.84 0.68 -35.23
C ARG A 40 -30.33 0.92 -35.21
N PRO A 41 -29.53 -0.10 -34.86
CA PRO A 41 -28.07 0.01 -34.91
C PRO A 41 -27.54 0.28 -36.33
N SER A 42 -26.64 1.24 -36.44
CA SER A 42 -25.85 1.47 -37.66
C SER A 42 -24.69 0.48 -37.69
N VAL A 43 -24.96 -0.74 -38.17
CA VAL A 43 -23.99 -1.85 -38.24
C VAL A 43 -22.97 -1.60 -39.34
N GLY A 44 -21.68 -1.76 -39.03
CA GLY A 44 -20.60 -1.56 -39.98
C GLY A 44 -20.26 -0.09 -40.27
N ALA A 45 -20.78 0.85 -39.48
CA ALA A 45 -20.37 2.25 -39.51
C ALA A 45 -18.87 2.36 -39.24
N GLU A 46 -18.18 3.13 -40.07
CA GLU A 46 -16.74 3.30 -40.01
C GLU A 46 -16.39 4.39 -39.01
N VAL A 47 -15.51 4.06 -38.06
CA VAL A 47 -15.00 4.99 -37.05
C VAL A 47 -13.63 5.43 -37.48
N LEU A 48 -13.45 6.73 -37.67
CA LEU A 48 -12.20 7.37 -38.01
C LEU A 48 -11.62 8.07 -36.79
N LEU A 49 -10.33 7.89 -36.56
CA LEU A 49 -9.52 8.62 -35.60
C LEU A 49 -8.53 9.47 -36.37
N ASP A 50 -8.60 10.79 -36.22
CA ASP A 50 -7.76 11.75 -36.95
C ASP A 50 -7.76 11.49 -38.47
N GLU A 51 -8.97 11.27 -39.01
CA GLU A 51 -9.23 10.97 -40.43
C GLU A 51 -8.68 9.61 -40.91
N MET A 52 -8.06 8.81 -40.03
CA MET A 52 -7.62 7.45 -40.34
C MET A 52 -8.66 6.41 -39.89
N PRO A 53 -8.95 5.38 -40.72
CA PRO A 53 -9.84 4.29 -40.31
C PRO A 53 -9.31 3.55 -39.08
N ALA A 54 -10.09 3.54 -38.00
CA ALA A 54 -9.75 2.83 -36.77
C ALA A 54 -10.45 1.47 -36.69
N GLY A 55 -11.71 1.41 -37.15
CA GLY A 55 -12.49 0.18 -37.19
C GLY A 55 -13.95 0.41 -37.58
N ARG A 56 -14.78 -0.61 -37.36
CA ARG A 56 -16.22 -0.56 -37.70
C ARG A 56 -17.10 -1.00 -36.54
N THR A 57 -18.31 -0.45 -36.46
CA THR A 57 -19.31 -0.87 -35.46
C THR A 57 -19.77 -2.31 -35.68
N ASN A 58 -20.04 -3.01 -34.58
CA ASN A 58 -20.51 -4.40 -34.56
C ASN A 58 -22.02 -4.49 -34.92
N GLY A 59 -22.58 -5.71 -34.83
CA GLY A 59 -24.01 -5.98 -35.08
C GLY A 59 -25.01 -5.23 -34.19
N TYR A 60 -24.53 -4.58 -33.14
CA TYR A 60 -25.30 -3.75 -32.22
C TYR A 60 -24.97 -2.25 -32.36
N GLY A 61 -24.19 -1.84 -33.37
CA GLY A 61 -23.86 -0.44 -33.60
C GLY A 61 -22.77 0.10 -32.66
N PHE A 62 -22.08 -0.78 -31.92
CA PHE A 62 -21.03 -0.40 -30.99
C PHE A 62 -19.64 -0.63 -31.58
N TYR A 63 -18.73 0.30 -31.30
CA TYR A 63 -17.30 0.15 -31.52
C TYR A 63 -16.57 0.56 -30.25
N THR A 64 -15.58 -0.21 -29.82
CA THR A 64 -14.74 0.13 -28.67
C THR A 64 -13.26 -0.03 -29.00
N GLN A 65 -12.45 0.88 -28.50
CA GLN A 65 -11.00 0.82 -28.65
C GLN A 65 -10.34 1.53 -27.48
N ARG A 66 -9.21 0.99 -27.03
CA ARG A 66 -8.33 1.71 -26.11
C ARG A 66 -7.39 2.60 -26.90
N LEU A 67 -7.37 3.88 -26.54
CA LEU A 67 -6.52 4.90 -27.13
C LEU A 67 -5.25 5.09 -26.29
N ASP A 68 -4.17 5.51 -26.95
CA ASP A 68 -2.96 5.95 -26.27
C ASP A 68 -3.16 7.39 -25.73
N PRO A 69 -2.33 7.88 -24.80
CA PRO A 69 -2.41 9.27 -24.34
C PRO A 69 -2.22 10.27 -25.49
N GLY A 70 -3.15 11.19 -25.66
CA GLY A 70 -3.17 12.08 -26.82
C GLY A 70 -4.50 12.80 -27.02
N THR A 71 -4.55 13.63 -28.06
CA THR A 71 -5.79 14.23 -28.55
C THR A 71 -6.18 13.53 -29.83
N TYR A 72 -7.43 13.08 -29.93
CA TYR A 72 -7.97 12.43 -31.11
C TYR A 72 -9.23 13.14 -31.58
N ASN A 73 -9.39 13.25 -32.89
CA ASN A 73 -10.61 13.68 -33.55
C ASN A 73 -11.39 12.44 -33.99
N VAL A 74 -12.51 12.17 -33.34
CA VAL A 74 -13.37 11.02 -33.62
C VAL A 74 -14.46 11.44 -34.59
N THR A 75 -14.55 10.75 -35.71
CA THR A 75 -15.58 10.97 -36.74
C THR A 75 -16.19 9.62 -37.11
N VAL A 76 -17.51 9.54 -37.26
CA VAL A 76 -18.20 8.32 -37.66
C VAL A 76 -18.82 8.52 -39.03
N VAL A 77 -18.60 7.57 -39.93
CA VAL A 77 -19.12 7.57 -41.29
C VAL A 77 -20.03 6.36 -41.47
N TYR A 78 -21.25 6.61 -41.92
CA TYR A 78 -22.22 5.57 -42.21
C TYR A 78 -22.99 5.91 -43.48
N GLU A 79 -23.00 4.98 -44.45
CA GLU A 79 -23.69 5.13 -45.75
C GLU A 79 -23.38 6.45 -46.49
N GLY A 80 -22.14 6.96 -46.37
CA GLY A 80 -21.70 8.19 -47.03
C GLY A 80 -22.01 9.48 -46.27
N GLU A 81 -22.73 9.41 -45.14
CA GLU A 81 -22.94 10.53 -44.22
C GLU A 81 -21.89 10.51 -43.10
N THR A 82 -21.51 11.69 -42.61
CA THR A 82 -20.45 11.86 -41.60
C THR A 82 -20.97 12.65 -40.41
N THR A 83 -20.70 12.19 -39.19
CA THR A 83 -21.05 12.94 -37.98
C THR A 83 -20.12 14.13 -37.77
N PRO A 84 -20.53 15.18 -37.03
CA PRO A 84 -19.61 16.20 -36.59
C PRO A 84 -18.43 15.59 -35.83
N THR A 85 -17.22 16.10 -36.08
CA THR A 85 -16.02 15.62 -35.42
C THR A 85 -16.09 15.90 -33.93
N GLN A 86 -15.96 14.86 -33.11
CA GLN A 86 -15.92 14.97 -31.66
C GLN A 86 -14.47 14.83 -31.18
N ARG A 87 -13.98 15.88 -30.52
CA ARG A 87 -12.62 15.88 -29.98
C ARG A 87 -12.58 15.14 -28.64
N VAL A 88 -11.72 14.14 -28.55
CA VAL A 88 -11.48 13.33 -27.36
C VAL A 88 -10.06 13.58 -26.87
N PHE A 89 -9.93 13.89 -25.57
CA PHE A 89 -8.64 14.10 -24.94
C PHE A 89 -8.35 12.98 -23.94
N VAL A 90 -7.32 12.21 -24.21
CA VAL A 90 -6.87 11.10 -23.38
C VAL A 90 -5.67 11.57 -22.58
N ARG A 91 -5.84 11.63 -21.25
CA ARG A 91 -4.77 12.00 -20.32
C ARG A 91 -3.78 10.85 -20.15
N GLU A 92 -2.56 11.19 -19.73
CA GLU A 92 -1.65 10.18 -19.20
C GLU A 92 -2.26 9.53 -17.94
N PRO A 93 -2.12 8.20 -17.75
CA PRO A 93 -2.56 7.51 -16.54
C PRO A 93 -2.03 8.17 -15.28
N GLN A 94 -2.93 8.59 -14.38
CA GLN A 94 -2.56 9.28 -13.15
C GLN A 94 -2.35 8.31 -11.99
N THR A 95 -3.02 7.15 -12.01
CA THR A 95 -2.90 6.12 -10.97
C THR A 95 -2.72 4.75 -11.58
N VAL A 96 -1.48 4.32 -11.80
CA VAL A 96 -1.23 2.91 -12.15
C VAL A 96 -1.57 2.07 -10.91
N LEU A 97 -2.55 1.17 -11.00
CA LEU A 97 -2.86 0.23 -9.91
C LEU A 97 -1.60 -0.54 -9.52
N PRO A 98 -1.41 -0.95 -8.24
CA PRO A 98 -0.14 -1.55 -7.81
C PRO A 98 0.33 -2.74 -8.65
N PHE A 99 -0.61 -3.56 -9.14
CA PHE A 99 -0.34 -4.70 -10.01
C PHE A 99 -0.02 -4.32 -11.47
N GLN A 100 -0.33 -3.10 -11.90
CA GLN A 100 0.06 -2.57 -13.19
C GLN A 100 1.43 -1.86 -13.16
N ARG A 101 1.95 -1.54 -11.96
CA ARG A 101 3.31 -0.96 -11.77
C ARG A 101 4.43 -2.00 -11.82
N GLY A 102 4.10 -3.25 -12.13
CA GLY A 102 5.05 -4.36 -12.13
C GLY A 102 5.31 -4.96 -10.74
N PRO A 103 6.29 -5.87 -10.62
CA PRO A 103 6.50 -6.66 -9.41
C PRO A 103 6.81 -5.81 -8.16
N ASP A 104 7.54 -4.70 -8.33
CA ASP A 104 7.87 -3.79 -7.24
C ASP A 104 6.66 -2.99 -6.73
N GLY A 105 5.71 -2.67 -7.61
CA GLY A 105 4.46 -2.02 -7.21
C GLY A 105 3.57 -2.93 -6.36
N VAL A 106 3.48 -4.21 -6.73
CA VAL A 106 2.78 -5.21 -5.93
C VAL A 106 3.45 -5.38 -4.58
N LEU A 107 4.79 -5.50 -4.56
CA LEU A 107 5.56 -5.66 -3.34
C LEU A 107 5.41 -4.44 -2.40
N TYR A 108 5.41 -3.22 -2.95
CA TYR A 108 5.14 -2.00 -2.16
C TYR A 108 3.73 -2.00 -1.57
N PHE A 109 2.72 -2.44 -2.33
CA PHE A 109 1.36 -2.57 -1.80
C PHE A 109 1.28 -3.61 -0.67
N LEU A 110 1.92 -4.76 -0.81
CA LEU A 110 2.03 -5.74 0.27
C LEU A 110 2.74 -5.15 1.49
N ALA A 111 3.77 -4.32 1.26
CA ALA A 111 4.47 -3.62 2.33
C ALA A 111 3.53 -2.68 3.10
N LEU A 112 2.67 -1.93 2.42
CA LEU A 112 1.65 -1.08 3.08
C LEU A 112 0.71 -1.91 3.95
N LEU A 113 0.25 -3.07 3.46
CA LEU A 113 -0.62 -3.96 4.24
C LEU A 113 0.11 -4.50 5.48
N MET A 114 1.38 -4.88 5.34
CA MET A 114 2.18 -5.36 6.48
C MET A 114 2.47 -4.27 7.51
N GLY A 115 2.60 -3.01 7.09
CA GLY A 115 2.71 -1.87 8.01
C GLY A 115 1.49 -1.73 8.92
N PHE A 116 0.30 -2.10 8.43
CA PHE A 116 -0.95 -2.05 9.20
C PHE A 116 -1.23 -3.35 9.98
N PHE A 117 -1.21 -4.50 9.30
CA PHE A 117 -1.60 -5.80 9.86
C PHE A 117 -0.46 -6.50 10.62
N GLY A 118 0.80 -6.29 10.22
CA GLY A 118 1.96 -6.91 10.87
C GLY A 118 2.01 -6.68 12.38
N PRO A 119 1.83 -5.44 12.87
CA PRO A 119 1.73 -5.15 14.29
C PRO A 119 0.59 -5.87 15.02
N ILE A 120 -0.60 -5.97 14.40
CA ILE A 120 -1.77 -6.64 14.99
C ILE A 120 -1.48 -8.14 15.14
N LEU A 121 -0.94 -8.76 14.09
CA LEU A 121 -0.53 -10.17 14.11
C LEU A 121 0.54 -10.41 15.17
N ALA A 122 1.54 -9.51 15.27
CA ALA A 122 2.59 -9.62 16.25
C ALA A 122 2.06 -9.59 17.69
N ILE A 123 1.13 -8.67 17.99
CA ILE A 123 0.47 -8.57 19.30
C ILE A 123 -0.35 -9.82 19.59
N ALA A 124 -1.20 -10.26 18.65
CA ALA A 124 -2.10 -11.39 18.84
C ALA A 124 -1.36 -12.71 19.10
N VAL A 125 -0.34 -13.01 18.30
CA VAL A 125 0.44 -14.25 18.45
C VAL A 125 1.34 -14.21 19.69
N SER A 126 1.96 -13.05 19.96
CA SER A 126 2.77 -12.88 21.17
C SER A 126 1.91 -13.05 22.42
N TYR A 127 0.67 -12.54 22.42
CA TYR A 127 -0.27 -12.75 23.51
C TYR A 127 -0.61 -14.22 23.73
N ASP A 128 -0.91 -15.00 22.69
CA ASP A 128 -1.26 -16.42 22.84
C ASP A 128 -0.10 -17.23 23.46
N ALA A 129 1.14 -16.98 23.00
CA ALA A 129 2.34 -17.59 23.59
C ALA A 129 2.49 -17.25 25.09
N LEU A 130 2.18 -16.01 25.46
CA LEU A 130 2.27 -15.52 26.85
C LEU A 130 1.12 -16.01 27.74
N ALA A 131 -0.09 -16.13 27.19
CA ALA A 131 -1.29 -16.57 27.89
C ALA A 131 -1.18 -18.05 28.27
N LYS A 132 -0.69 -18.90 27.37
CA LYS A 132 -0.44 -20.34 27.62
C LYS A 132 0.50 -20.55 28.81
N GLU A 133 1.57 -19.77 28.91
CA GLU A 133 2.54 -19.88 30.00
C GLU A 133 1.94 -19.53 31.38
N ARG A 134 1.07 -18.51 31.44
CA ARG A 134 0.36 -18.13 32.67
C ARG A 134 -0.66 -19.18 33.11
N MET A 135 -1.31 -19.84 32.15
CA MET A 135 -2.30 -20.89 32.44
C MET A 135 -1.65 -22.22 32.86
N GLN A 136 -0.44 -22.52 32.37
CA GLN A 136 0.25 -23.79 32.62
C GLN A 136 1.11 -23.81 33.89
N GLY A 137 1.28 -22.70 34.61
CA GLY A 137 2.04 -22.68 35.87
C GLY A 137 3.54 -23.00 35.75
N SER A 138 4.11 -23.00 34.54
CA SER A 138 5.51 -23.46 34.30
C SER A 138 6.60 -22.62 34.98
N LEU A 139 6.23 -21.47 35.55
CA LEU A 139 7.11 -20.64 36.38
C LEU A 139 7.65 -21.40 37.60
N GLU A 140 6.91 -22.36 38.15
CA GLU A 140 7.33 -23.14 39.31
C GLU A 140 8.42 -24.19 38.97
N LEU A 141 8.49 -24.66 37.72
CA LEU A 141 9.49 -25.64 37.29
C LEU A 141 10.84 -25.00 36.90
N LEU A 142 10.82 -23.73 36.47
CA LEU A 142 12.03 -22.98 36.08
C LEU A 142 12.83 -22.45 37.27
N LEU A 143 12.24 -22.39 38.47
CA LEU A 143 12.89 -21.96 39.71
C LEU A 143 13.94 -22.94 40.25
N VAL A 144 13.99 -24.18 39.73
CA VAL A 144 14.94 -25.21 40.19
C VAL A 144 16.30 -25.12 39.47
N ARG A 145 16.41 -24.39 38.35
CA ARG A 145 17.67 -24.21 37.61
C ARG A 145 18.19 -22.77 37.72
N PRO A 146 19.51 -22.56 37.93
CA PRO A 146 20.13 -21.24 37.91
C PRO A 146 20.23 -20.74 36.46
N ALA A 147 19.10 -20.42 35.84
CA ALA A 147 19.05 -19.76 34.54
C ALA A 147 19.26 -18.26 34.72
N SER A 148 20.09 -17.64 33.87
CA SER A 148 20.26 -16.20 33.89
C SER A 148 18.93 -15.52 33.54
N ARG A 149 18.49 -14.56 34.35
CA ARG A 149 17.21 -13.84 34.15
C ARG A 149 17.13 -13.17 32.78
N THR A 150 18.26 -12.66 32.31
CA THR A 150 18.43 -12.10 30.96
C THR A 150 18.24 -13.18 29.89
N GLY A 151 18.79 -14.38 30.09
CA GLY A 151 18.61 -15.50 29.17
C GLY A 151 17.16 -15.96 29.08
N LEU A 152 16.41 -15.93 30.19
CA LEU A 152 14.99 -16.26 30.18
C LEU A 152 14.15 -15.22 29.42
N ALA A 153 14.37 -13.93 29.68
CA ALA A 153 13.66 -12.85 28.99
C ALA A 153 13.97 -12.84 27.47
N LEU A 154 15.23 -13.08 27.09
CA LEU A 154 15.65 -13.14 25.70
C LEU A 154 15.14 -14.41 25.00
N GLY A 155 15.20 -15.57 25.66
CA GLY A 155 14.66 -16.82 25.13
C GLY A 155 13.16 -16.73 24.89
N LYS A 156 12.43 -16.05 25.77
CA LYS A 156 10.99 -15.79 25.62
C LYS A 156 10.68 -14.88 24.44
N PHE A 157 11.45 -13.79 24.29
CA PHE A 157 11.36 -12.92 23.12
C PHE A 157 11.67 -13.67 21.83
N LEU A 158 12.78 -14.42 21.77
CA LEU A 158 13.18 -15.17 20.58
C LEU A 158 12.16 -16.25 20.23
N GLY A 159 11.59 -16.93 21.24
CA GLY A 159 10.55 -17.94 21.02
C GLY A 159 9.28 -17.33 20.42
N SER A 160 8.78 -16.22 20.96
CA SER A 160 7.60 -15.53 20.39
C SER A 160 7.90 -14.86 19.06
N PHE A 161 9.09 -14.31 18.88
CA PHE A 161 9.51 -13.71 17.62
C PHE A 161 9.62 -14.75 16.51
N LEU A 162 10.31 -15.87 16.75
CA LEU A 162 10.50 -16.93 15.75
C LEU A 162 9.19 -17.63 15.37
N SER A 163 8.25 -17.77 16.31
CA SER A 163 6.93 -18.35 16.01
C SER A 163 6.11 -17.50 15.03
N ILE A 164 6.43 -16.20 14.91
CA ILE A 164 5.80 -15.27 13.96
C ILE A 164 6.69 -15.09 12.71
N ALA A 165 7.99 -14.91 12.90
CA ALA A 165 8.95 -14.64 11.85
C ALA A 165 9.04 -15.77 10.81
N LEU A 166 9.03 -17.03 11.24
CA LEU A 166 9.13 -18.17 10.33
C LEU A 166 7.91 -18.30 9.40
N PRO A 167 6.66 -18.31 9.89
CA PRO A 167 5.49 -18.25 9.02
C PRO A 167 5.47 -16.99 8.14
N MET A 168 5.86 -15.83 8.68
CA MET A 168 5.89 -14.59 7.92
C MET A 168 6.86 -14.67 6.73
N LEU A 169 8.05 -15.22 6.94
CA LEU A 169 9.00 -15.47 5.86
C LEU A 169 8.44 -16.41 4.80
N ALA A 170 7.75 -17.48 5.21
CA ALA A 170 7.09 -18.39 4.28
C ALA A 170 6.01 -17.67 3.44
N VAL A 171 5.20 -16.81 4.07
CA VAL A 171 4.20 -15.99 3.38
C VAL A 171 4.84 -15.00 2.41
N ILE A 172 5.94 -14.34 2.82
CA ILE A 172 6.68 -13.42 1.95
C ILE A 172 7.24 -14.16 0.74
N LEU A 173 7.87 -15.33 0.94
CA LEU A 173 8.39 -16.14 -0.16
C LEU A 173 7.27 -16.63 -1.09
N GLY A 174 6.13 -17.06 -0.53
CA GLY A 174 4.96 -17.44 -1.31
C GLY A 174 4.38 -16.27 -2.12
N ALA A 175 4.33 -15.08 -1.54
CA ALA A 175 3.89 -13.87 -2.23
C ALA A 175 4.84 -13.50 -3.38
N VAL A 176 6.16 -13.58 -3.17
CA VAL A 176 7.17 -13.36 -4.23
C VAL A 176 7.02 -14.40 -5.34
N ALA A 177 6.85 -15.68 -5.00
CA ALA A 177 6.60 -16.73 -5.98
C ALA A 177 5.32 -16.45 -6.80
N GLY A 178 4.25 -15.98 -6.15
CA GLY A 178 3.03 -15.54 -6.82
C GLY A 178 3.26 -14.34 -7.76
N ILE A 179 4.02 -13.33 -7.32
CA ILE A 179 4.39 -12.17 -8.15
C ILE A 179 5.18 -12.63 -9.38
N VAL A 180 6.19 -13.48 -9.20
CA VAL A 180 7.02 -13.99 -10.30
C VAL A 180 6.17 -14.85 -11.25
N GLY A 181 5.31 -15.70 -10.72
CA GLY A 181 4.43 -16.57 -11.51
C GLY A 181 3.42 -15.79 -12.37
N LEU A 182 2.91 -14.66 -11.87
CA LEU A 182 1.95 -13.83 -12.59
C LEU A 182 2.60 -12.81 -13.54
N THR A 183 3.74 -12.24 -13.14
CA THR A 183 4.38 -11.14 -13.89
C THR A 183 5.54 -11.58 -14.77
N GLY A 184 6.08 -12.79 -14.56
CA GLY A 184 7.30 -13.28 -15.21
C GLY A 184 8.56 -12.52 -14.82
N LYS A 185 8.49 -11.61 -13.83
CA LYS A 185 9.59 -10.74 -13.42
C LYS A 185 9.80 -10.80 -11.91
N TRP A 186 11.05 -10.69 -11.50
CA TRP A 186 11.42 -10.62 -10.10
C TRP A 186 11.26 -9.19 -9.57
N PRO A 187 10.81 -9.01 -8.32
CA PRO A 187 11.00 -7.75 -7.62
C PRO A 187 12.48 -7.40 -7.49
N THR A 188 12.78 -6.11 -7.37
CA THR A 188 14.13 -5.59 -7.14
C THR A 188 14.72 -6.22 -5.86
N PRO A 189 15.87 -6.93 -5.93
CA PRO A 189 16.41 -7.68 -4.79
C PRO A 189 16.66 -6.84 -3.53
N GLY A 190 17.17 -5.62 -3.71
CA GLY A 190 17.39 -4.69 -2.59
C GLY A 190 16.08 -4.30 -1.89
N PHE A 191 15.04 -4.04 -2.67
CA PHE A 191 13.71 -3.69 -2.15
C PHE A 191 13.05 -4.88 -1.45
N LEU A 192 13.16 -6.09 -2.02
CA LEU A 192 12.68 -7.32 -1.39
C LEU A 192 13.40 -7.60 -0.06
N GLY A 193 14.72 -7.45 -0.02
CA GLY A 193 15.50 -7.61 1.21
C GLY A 193 15.09 -6.60 2.28
N ALA A 194 14.93 -5.32 1.91
CA ALA A 194 14.46 -4.29 2.81
C ALA A 194 13.04 -4.56 3.32
N PHE A 195 12.11 -4.98 2.45
CA PHE A 195 10.76 -5.35 2.83
C PHE A 195 10.74 -6.49 3.86
N ALA A 196 11.47 -7.57 3.60
CA ALA A 196 11.55 -8.70 4.51
C ALA A 196 12.15 -8.30 5.87
N LEU A 197 13.29 -7.63 5.87
CA LEU A 197 13.98 -7.21 7.09
C LEU A 197 13.18 -6.17 7.89
N ALA A 198 12.59 -5.18 7.23
CA ALA A 198 11.75 -4.19 7.89
C ALA A 198 10.48 -4.80 8.49
N THR A 199 9.87 -5.77 7.80
CA THR A 199 8.68 -6.49 8.31
C THR A 199 9.05 -7.30 9.55
N LEU A 200 10.18 -8.01 9.53
CA LEU A 200 10.68 -8.73 10.69
C LEU A 200 11.03 -7.80 11.86
N ALA A 201 11.67 -6.67 11.59
CA ALA A 201 11.98 -5.66 12.61
C ALA A 201 10.71 -5.08 13.24
N LEU A 202 9.70 -4.77 12.43
CA LEU A 202 8.40 -4.30 12.90
C LEU A 202 7.72 -5.33 13.81
N VAL A 203 7.69 -6.60 13.40
CA VAL A 203 7.14 -7.70 14.20
C VAL A 203 7.92 -7.85 15.52
N ALA A 204 9.24 -7.80 15.48
CA ALA A 204 10.09 -7.86 16.68
C ALA A 204 9.76 -6.73 17.67
N THR A 205 9.62 -5.50 17.16
CA THR A 205 9.26 -4.33 17.98
C THR A 205 7.92 -4.51 18.68
N TYR A 206 6.87 -4.93 17.96
CA TYR A 206 5.55 -5.13 18.55
C TYR A 206 5.47 -6.36 19.46
N ALA A 207 6.25 -7.41 19.18
CA ALA A 207 6.40 -8.56 20.09
C ALA A 207 7.02 -8.13 21.43
N LEU A 208 8.06 -7.29 21.40
CA LEU A 208 8.67 -6.71 22.61
C LEU A 208 7.71 -5.83 23.40
N ILE A 209 6.94 -4.97 22.70
CA ILE A 209 5.89 -4.16 23.34
C ILE A 209 4.88 -5.07 24.06
N MET A 210 4.40 -6.12 23.40
CA MET A 210 3.47 -7.07 24.00
C MET A 210 4.08 -7.80 25.20
N GLN A 211 5.35 -8.19 25.11
CA GLN A 211 6.08 -8.80 26.23
C GLN A 211 6.17 -7.84 27.42
N ILE A 212 6.49 -6.57 27.20
CA ILE A 212 6.53 -5.54 28.26
C ILE A 212 5.17 -5.43 28.95
N PHE A 213 4.07 -5.26 28.21
CA PHE A 213 2.74 -5.16 28.82
C PHE A 213 2.32 -6.44 29.55
N SER A 214 2.66 -7.60 29.00
CA SER A 214 2.45 -8.87 29.69
C SER A 214 3.30 -9.00 30.95
N THR A 215 4.47 -8.37 31.03
CA THR A 215 5.22 -8.34 32.30
C THR A 215 4.64 -7.34 33.28
N VAL A 216 4.17 -6.16 32.88
CA VAL A 216 3.73 -5.11 33.81
C VAL A 216 2.32 -5.39 34.34
N VAL A 217 1.40 -5.73 33.44
CA VAL A 217 -0.03 -5.80 33.74
C VAL A 217 -0.41 -7.15 34.36
N LYS A 218 -1.21 -7.11 35.44
CA LYS A 218 -1.63 -8.31 36.18
C LYS A 218 -2.63 -9.16 35.39
N SER A 219 -3.66 -8.55 34.82
CA SER A 219 -4.69 -9.26 34.05
C SER A 219 -4.24 -9.52 32.60
N PRO A 220 -4.37 -10.75 32.07
CA PRO A 220 -4.10 -11.05 30.66
C PRO A 220 -4.93 -10.19 29.71
N GLY A 221 -6.23 -10.01 30.00
CA GLY A 221 -7.13 -9.19 29.18
C GLY A 221 -6.73 -7.72 29.14
N THR A 222 -6.24 -7.18 30.25
CA THR A 222 -5.73 -5.80 30.28
C THR A 222 -4.40 -5.67 29.53
N ALA A 223 -3.54 -6.70 29.55
CA ALA A 223 -2.26 -6.68 28.81
C ALA A 223 -2.48 -6.58 27.29
N ILE A 224 -3.39 -7.40 26.74
CA ILE A 224 -3.71 -7.34 25.31
C ILE A 224 -4.36 -6.00 24.95
N LEU A 225 -5.30 -5.51 25.78
CA LEU A 225 -5.93 -4.21 25.54
C LEU A 225 -4.92 -3.06 25.57
N SER A 226 -3.95 -3.08 26.50
CA SER A 226 -2.87 -2.09 26.54
C SER A 226 -1.98 -2.14 25.29
N ALA A 227 -1.63 -3.33 24.80
CA ALA A 227 -0.85 -3.46 23.58
C ALA A 227 -1.61 -2.96 22.33
N VAL A 228 -2.91 -3.25 22.24
CA VAL A 228 -3.80 -2.71 21.20
C VAL A 228 -3.92 -1.19 21.30
N MET A 229 -3.99 -0.65 22.52
CA MET A 229 -4.00 0.81 22.73
C MET A 229 -2.70 1.46 22.23
N VAL A 230 -1.54 0.83 22.50
CA VAL A 230 -0.25 1.31 21.96
C VAL A 230 -0.22 1.21 20.43
N TRP A 231 -0.80 0.15 19.85
CA TRP A 231 -0.97 0.07 18.41
C TRP A 231 -1.81 1.24 17.85
N LEU A 232 -2.95 1.56 18.48
CA LEU A 232 -3.79 2.70 18.09
C LEU A 232 -3.06 4.04 18.21
N VAL A 233 -2.28 4.23 19.27
CA VAL A 233 -1.48 5.44 19.46
C VAL A 233 -0.52 5.62 18.29
N PHE A 234 0.22 4.58 17.92
CA PHE A 234 1.21 4.67 16.85
C PHE A 234 0.62 4.69 15.44
N ASN A 235 -0.51 4.04 15.19
CA ASN A 235 -1.05 3.92 13.83
C ASN A 235 -2.12 4.97 13.51
N VAL A 236 -2.88 5.41 14.50
CA VAL A 236 -4.00 6.36 14.31
C VAL A 236 -3.65 7.71 14.89
N ILE A 237 -3.35 7.78 16.19
CA ILE A 237 -3.16 9.04 16.92
C ILE A 237 -1.87 9.76 16.49
N TRP A 238 -0.85 9.02 16.08
CA TRP A 238 0.44 9.58 15.65
C TRP A 238 0.32 10.57 14.48
N ASN A 239 -0.68 10.39 13.60
CA ASN A 239 -0.94 11.35 12.52
C ASN A 239 -1.33 12.73 13.06
N VAL A 240 -2.06 12.78 14.18
CA VAL A 240 -2.41 14.04 14.86
C VAL A 240 -1.19 14.68 15.49
N VAL A 241 -0.26 13.88 16.05
CA VAL A 241 1.00 14.38 16.61
C VAL A 241 1.78 15.17 15.56
N PHE A 242 1.91 14.63 14.34
CA PHE A 242 2.55 15.35 13.24
C PHE A 242 1.86 16.69 12.94
N VAL A 243 0.53 16.70 12.83
CA VAL A 243 -0.23 17.93 12.54
C VAL A 243 -0.02 18.99 13.63
N VAL A 244 -0.05 18.59 14.90
CA VAL A 244 0.17 19.50 16.05
C VAL A 244 1.60 20.05 16.04
N VAL A 245 2.60 19.20 15.81
CA VAL A 245 4.01 19.63 15.75
C VAL A 245 4.26 20.56 14.56
N SER A 246 3.69 20.25 13.39
CA SER A 246 3.79 21.12 12.20
C SER A 246 3.17 22.49 12.44
N ALA A 247 2.00 22.53 13.09
CA ALA A 247 1.34 23.78 13.44
C ALA A 247 2.15 24.58 14.48
N ALA A 248 2.67 23.92 15.52
CA ALA A 248 3.48 24.56 16.56
C ALA A 248 4.78 25.19 16.01
N LEU A 249 5.37 24.56 15.00
CA LEU A 249 6.59 25.05 14.34
C LEU A 249 6.31 26.00 13.17
N ASN A 250 5.04 26.35 12.91
CA ASN A 250 4.61 27.16 11.75
C ASN A 250 5.12 26.61 10.41
N VAL A 251 5.22 25.29 10.29
CA VAL A 251 5.64 24.63 9.05
C VAL A 251 4.42 24.42 8.16
N GLN A 252 4.43 25.06 6.99
CA GLN A 252 3.34 24.97 6.02
C GLN A 252 3.35 23.60 5.33
N GLY A 253 2.17 22.96 5.25
CA GLY A 253 1.99 21.69 4.55
C GLY A 253 2.36 21.77 3.07
N GLY A 254 2.79 20.65 2.49
CA GLY A 254 3.21 20.56 1.08
C GLY A 254 4.59 21.16 0.78
N THR A 255 5.29 21.70 1.78
CA THR A 255 6.68 22.15 1.65
C THR A 255 7.67 21.02 1.91
N GLN A 256 8.91 21.17 1.43
CA GLN A 256 10.00 20.24 1.74
C GLN A 256 10.25 20.15 3.25
N ALA A 257 10.14 21.27 3.97
CA ALA A 257 10.27 21.31 5.43
C ALA A 257 9.20 20.45 6.13
N ALA A 258 7.95 20.49 5.66
CA ALA A 258 6.87 19.64 6.19
C ALA A 258 7.15 18.15 5.95
N PHE A 259 7.66 17.81 4.77
CA PHE A 259 8.00 16.43 4.44
C PHE A 259 9.15 15.89 5.33
N LEU A 260 10.22 16.67 5.50
CA LEU A 260 11.31 16.32 6.41
C LEU A 260 10.84 16.19 7.86
N LEU A 261 9.99 17.12 8.33
CA LEU A 261 9.43 17.06 9.68
C LEU A 261 8.57 15.80 9.89
N SER A 262 7.76 15.44 8.89
CA SER A 262 6.97 14.21 8.89
C SER A 262 7.86 12.98 8.99
N ALA A 263 8.95 12.95 8.22
CA ALA A 263 9.92 11.87 8.24
C ALA A 263 10.63 11.74 9.61
N ILE A 264 11.09 12.86 10.18
CA ILE A 264 11.73 12.88 11.51
C ILE A 264 10.75 12.41 12.58
N THR A 265 9.51 12.90 12.55
CA THR A 265 8.47 12.53 13.52
C THR A 265 8.11 11.05 13.40
N SER A 266 8.17 10.48 12.20
CA SER A 266 7.91 9.06 11.96
C SER A 266 9.01 8.14 12.51
N LEU A 267 10.23 8.63 12.79
CA LEU A 267 11.28 7.83 13.44
C LEU A 267 10.95 7.47 14.90
N PHE A 268 10.08 8.27 15.54
CA PHE A 268 9.58 8.02 16.91
C PHE A 268 8.32 7.15 16.94
N ASN A 269 8.01 6.48 15.82
CA ASN A 269 6.89 5.57 15.68
C ASN A 269 7.38 4.29 14.97
N PRO A 270 7.28 3.10 15.59
CA PRO A 270 7.70 1.85 14.94
C PRO A 270 7.09 1.61 13.55
N THR A 271 5.80 1.93 13.36
CA THR A 271 5.16 1.84 12.03
C THR A 271 5.69 2.93 11.08
N GLY A 272 6.00 4.13 11.58
CA GLY A 272 6.61 5.19 10.79
C GLY A 272 8.02 4.84 10.33
N VAL A 273 8.83 4.23 11.21
CA VAL A 273 10.17 3.70 10.89
C VAL A 273 10.08 2.64 9.79
N TYR A 274 9.10 1.73 9.88
CA TYR A 274 8.80 0.76 8.83
C TYR A 274 8.53 1.47 7.50
N GLN A 275 7.60 2.42 7.47
CA GLN A 275 7.22 3.14 6.25
C GLN A 275 8.39 3.88 5.61
N ILE A 276 9.23 4.56 6.41
CA ILE A 276 10.43 5.24 5.90
C ILE A 276 11.44 4.23 5.33
N THR A 277 11.63 3.09 5.99
CA THR A 277 12.55 2.05 5.51
C THR A 277 12.08 1.48 4.16
N ILE A 278 10.78 1.21 4.03
CA ILE A 278 10.18 0.75 2.77
C ILE A 278 10.31 1.82 1.69
N LEU A 279 10.02 3.09 2.00
CA LEU A 279 10.09 4.19 1.03
C LEU A 279 11.52 4.47 0.57
N ALA A 280 12.50 4.39 1.46
CA ALA A 280 13.92 4.56 1.12
C ALA A 280 14.45 3.45 0.21
N ALA A 281 14.01 2.21 0.42
CA ALA A 281 14.43 1.07 -0.39
C ALA A 281 13.60 0.89 -1.67
N ALA A 282 12.50 1.64 -1.83
CA ALA A 282 11.62 1.51 -2.97
C ALA A 282 12.31 1.99 -4.26
N PRO A 283 12.18 1.26 -5.39
CA PRO A 283 12.75 1.70 -6.66
C PRO A 283 12.20 3.07 -7.09
N THR A 284 13.09 3.94 -7.58
CA THR A 284 12.72 5.30 -8.04
C THR A 284 11.68 5.29 -9.15
N ALA A 285 11.61 4.22 -9.95
CA ALA A 285 10.57 4.01 -10.96
C ALA A 285 9.14 4.01 -10.39
N LEU A 286 8.95 3.77 -9.09
CA LEU A 286 7.62 3.80 -8.45
C LEU A 286 7.14 5.20 -8.09
N PHE A 287 8.06 6.15 -7.84
CA PHE A 287 7.75 7.45 -7.23
C PHE A 287 8.42 8.66 -7.90
N GLY A 288 9.25 8.47 -8.93
CA GLY A 288 9.94 9.55 -9.63
C GLY A 288 11.04 10.25 -8.81
N GLY A 289 11.37 9.70 -7.63
CA GLY A 289 12.37 10.22 -6.68
C GLY A 289 12.59 9.23 -5.53
N SER A 290 13.63 9.42 -4.74
CA SER A 290 14.01 8.52 -3.65
C SER A 290 13.78 9.11 -2.26
N GLY A 291 13.20 8.31 -1.37
CA GLY A 291 13.30 8.47 0.08
C GLY A 291 12.40 9.53 0.73
N ALA A 292 12.32 9.46 2.06
CA ALA A 292 11.55 10.38 2.89
C ALA A 292 12.26 11.73 3.14
N GLY A 293 13.26 12.08 2.31
CA GLY A 293 14.14 13.23 2.53
C GLY A 293 15.16 13.03 3.67
N LEU A 294 15.16 11.86 4.30
CA LEU A 294 16.19 11.40 5.24
C LEU A 294 17.17 10.46 4.54
N PRO A 295 18.40 10.31 5.07
CA PRO A 295 19.32 9.28 4.60
C PRO A 295 18.70 7.88 4.70
N ASP A 296 18.94 7.01 3.72
CA ASP A 296 18.30 5.68 3.63
C ASP A 296 18.55 4.78 4.85
N TRP A 297 19.66 5.01 5.57
CA TRP A 297 19.99 4.28 6.79
C TRP A 297 19.21 4.73 8.04
N SER A 298 18.47 5.84 7.98
CA SER A 298 17.77 6.39 9.16
C SER A 298 16.71 5.44 9.70
N GLY A 299 15.94 4.80 8.81
CA GLY A 299 14.93 3.81 9.16
C GLY A 299 15.52 2.57 9.83
N PRO A 300 16.46 1.85 9.17
CA PRO A 300 17.13 0.70 9.76
C PRO A 300 17.80 0.99 11.11
N VAL A 301 18.49 2.12 11.25
CA VAL A 301 19.12 2.53 12.52
C VAL A 301 18.07 2.77 13.60
N ALA A 302 16.97 3.46 13.28
CA ALA A 302 15.88 3.67 14.22
C ALA A 302 15.25 2.35 14.68
N PHE A 303 15.09 1.36 13.80
CA PHE A 303 14.61 0.03 14.21
C PHE A 303 15.54 -0.66 15.19
N VAL A 304 16.85 -0.63 14.94
CA VAL A 304 17.84 -1.20 15.87
C VAL A 304 17.71 -0.52 17.23
N LEU A 305 17.60 0.82 17.26
CA LEU A 305 17.41 1.57 18.50
C LEU A 305 16.11 1.18 19.22
N TRP A 306 14.97 1.09 18.50
CA TRP A 306 13.69 0.65 19.06
C TRP A 306 13.78 -0.73 19.69
N ILE A 307 14.34 -1.70 18.96
CA ILE A 307 14.48 -3.08 19.43
C ILE A 307 15.40 -3.15 20.65
N VAL A 308 16.55 -2.48 20.62
CA VAL A 308 17.50 -2.46 21.75
C VAL A 308 16.87 -1.83 22.98
N VAL A 309 16.24 -0.65 22.85
CA VAL A 309 15.60 0.05 23.97
C VAL A 309 14.48 -0.79 24.58
N LEU A 310 13.60 -1.37 23.76
CA LEU A 310 12.50 -2.19 24.24
C LEU A 310 12.98 -3.50 24.86
N LEU A 311 14.01 -4.13 24.29
CA LEU A 311 14.59 -5.35 24.84
C LEU A 311 15.23 -5.10 26.21
N VAL A 312 16.02 -4.02 26.35
CA VAL A 312 16.60 -3.61 27.63
C VAL A 312 15.49 -3.34 28.65
N LEU A 313 14.44 -2.61 28.26
CA LEU A 313 13.31 -2.30 29.13
C LEU A 313 12.55 -3.57 29.55
N ALA A 314 12.34 -4.51 28.63
CA ALA A 314 11.73 -5.82 28.92
C ALA A 314 12.56 -6.61 29.95
N VAL A 315 13.90 -6.65 29.78
CA VAL A 315 14.81 -7.33 30.71
C VAL A 315 14.77 -6.68 32.09
N VAL A 316 14.87 -5.35 32.17
CA VAL A 316 14.86 -4.61 33.45
C VAL A 316 13.55 -4.80 34.20
N LEU A 317 12.41 -4.73 33.50
CA LEU A 317 11.09 -4.96 34.12
C LEU A 317 10.92 -6.40 34.60
N PHE A 318 11.42 -7.37 33.84
CA PHE A 318 11.39 -8.78 34.24
C PHE A 318 12.22 -9.02 35.51
N GLN A 319 13.37 -8.38 35.64
CA GLN A 319 14.21 -8.48 36.85
C GLN A 319 13.54 -7.92 38.09
N LYS A 320 12.78 -6.83 37.97
CA LYS A 320 12.11 -6.16 39.11
C LYS A 320 10.90 -6.92 39.65
N LYS A 321 10.24 -7.76 38.84
CA LYS A 321 8.96 -8.41 39.21
C LYS A 321 9.11 -9.79 39.86
N VAL A 322 10.31 -10.37 39.85
CA VAL A 322 10.63 -11.69 40.43
C VAL A 322 11.28 -11.54 41.83
N VAL A 323 11.01 -10.42 42.51
CA VAL A 323 11.38 -10.13 43.90
C VAL A 323 10.11 -9.82 44.66
#